data_AF-A0A6B3B7C6-F1
#
_entry.id   AF-A0A6B3B7C6-F1
#
_cell.length_a   1.000
_cell.length_b   1.000
_cell.length_c   1.000
_cell.angle_alpha   90.00
_cell.angle_beta   90.00
_cell.angle_gamma   90.00
#
_symmetry.space_group_name_H-M   'P 1'
#
loop_
_entity.id
_entity.type
_entity.pdbx_description
1 polymer ?
#
loop_
_entity_poly.entity_id
_entity_poly.type
_entity_poly.pdbx_seq_one_letter_code
_entity_poly.pdbx_strand_id
1 'polypeptide(L)'
;MTLTGKHPAHGAAQRIEPLAEQLFGGRLPVRVRMWDGSETGAADGPLIHVRGRRALRRLLWEPGELGLAEAYIAGDIDIEGDLAEGLRAVRRAVRERGLAAPRPRLSDRL
;
A
#
# COMPACT_ATOMS: atom_id res chain seq x y z
N MET A 1 20.03 5.86 -17.68
CA MET A 1 19.23 5.02 -18.60
C MET A 1 18.75 3.80 -17.82
N THR A 2 17.46 3.81 -17.47
CA THR A 2 16.59 2.67 -17.13
C THR A 2 17.22 1.46 -16.41
N LEU A 3 17.25 1.50 -15.08
CA LEU A 3 17.23 0.28 -14.27
C LEU A 3 15.84 -0.34 -14.41
N THR A 4 15.66 -1.28 -15.35
CA THR A 4 14.47 -2.11 -15.41
C THR A 4 14.50 -3.03 -14.18
N GLY A 5 13.75 -2.63 -13.15
CA GLY A 5 13.59 -3.43 -11.94
C GLY A 5 13.00 -4.77 -12.32
N LYS A 6 13.80 -5.82 -12.22
CA LYS A 6 13.40 -7.20 -12.44
C LYS A 6 12.31 -7.51 -11.39
N HIS A 7 11.04 -7.40 -11.74
CA HIS A 7 9.94 -7.80 -10.87
C HIS A 7 10.14 -9.29 -10.53
N PRO A 8 10.43 -9.66 -9.27
CA PRO A 8 10.45 -11.07 -8.91
C PRO A 8 9.05 -11.60 -9.16
N ALA A 9 8.93 -12.71 -9.91
CA ALA A 9 7.65 -13.32 -10.23
C ALA A 9 6.83 -13.72 -8.98
N HIS A 10 7.44 -13.70 -7.78
CA HIS A 10 6.84 -14.11 -6.50
C HIS A 10 7.41 -13.31 -5.31
N GLY A 11 7.23 -11.99 -5.29
CA GLY A 11 7.62 -11.13 -4.16
C GLY A 11 6.49 -10.90 -3.14
N ALA A 12 6.81 -10.21 -2.04
CA ALA A 12 5.85 -9.79 -1.02
C ALA A 12 4.71 -8.94 -1.61
N ALA A 13 4.99 -8.11 -2.62
CA ALA A 13 4.00 -7.30 -3.31
C ALA A 13 2.95 -8.17 -4.01
N GLN A 14 3.37 -9.16 -4.79
CA GLN A 14 2.46 -10.10 -5.47
C GLN A 14 1.64 -10.94 -4.48
N ARG A 15 2.17 -11.22 -3.29
CA ARG A 15 1.45 -11.97 -2.25
C ARG A 15 0.32 -11.16 -1.60
N ILE A 16 0.49 -9.85 -1.46
CA ILE A 16 -0.52 -8.98 -0.84
C ILE A 16 -1.48 -8.38 -1.87
N GLU A 17 -1.09 -8.31 -3.14
CA GLU A 17 -1.86 -7.68 -4.22
C GLU A 17 -3.32 -8.16 -4.28
N PRO A 18 -3.64 -9.47 -4.23
CA PRO A 18 -5.04 -9.91 -4.25
C PRO A 18 -5.87 -9.37 -3.07
N LEU A 19 -5.28 -9.35 -1.86
CA LEU A 19 -5.93 -8.80 -0.69
C LEU A 19 -6.10 -7.28 -0.81
N ALA A 20 -5.07 -6.59 -1.29
CA ALA A 20 -5.12 -5.16 -1.49
C ALA A 20 -6.19 -4.80 -2.54
N GLU A 21 -6.27 -5.51 -3.66
CA GLU A 21 -7.30 -5.29 -4.68
C GLU A 21 -8.70 -5.57 -4.14
N GLN A 22 -8.88 -6.61 -3.31
CA GLN A 22 -10.17 -6.86 -2.65
C GLN A 22 -10.57 -5.70 -1.73
N LEU A 23 -9.63 -5.14 -0.95
CA LEU A 23 -9.88 -3.99 -0.08
C LEU A 23 -10.13 -2.69 -0.85
N PHE A 24 -9.45 -2.51 -1.99
CA PHE A 24 -9.52 -1.32 -2.82
C PHE A 24 -10.48 -1.47 -4.01
N GLY A 25 -11.28 -2.54 -4.10
CA GLY A 25 -12.21 -2.77 -5.22
C GLY A 25 -11.54 -2.77 -6.60
N GLY A 26 -10.32 -3.30 -6.70
CA GLY A 26 -9.50 -3.35 -7.92
C GLY A 26 -8.08 -2.81 -7.71
N ARG A 27 -7.32 -2.69 -8.79
CA ARG A 27 -5.91 -2.25 -8.78
C ARG A 27 -5.68 -1.03 -7.88
N LEU A 28 -4.63 -1.10 -7.06
CA LEU A 28 -4.21 -0.01 -6.19
C LEU A 28 -3.98 1.30 -6.99
N PRO A 29 -4.46 2.45 -6.49
CA PRO A 29 -4.31 3.74 -7.18
C PRO A 29 -2.91 4.35 -7.06
N VAL A 30 -2.05 3.73 -6.26
CA VAL A 30 -0.66 4.12 -6.01
C VAL A 30 0.26 2.94 -6.27
N ARG A 31 1.55 3.21 -6.46
CA ARG A 31 2.57 2.17 -6.55
C ARG A 31 2.98 1.78 -5.13
N VAL A 32 3.19 0.49 -4.88
CA VAL A 32 3.64 -0.01 -3.57
C VAL A 32 4.88 -0.87 -3.77
N ARG A 33 5.98 -0.53 -3.09
CA ARG A 33 7.21 -1.33 -3.00
C ARG A 33 7.33 -1.96 -1.63
N MET A 34 7.67 -3.24 -1.60
CA MET A 34 7.92 -3.97 -0.36
C MET A 34 9.42 -4.03 -0.03
N TRP A 35 9.71 -4.41 1.20
CA TRP A 35 11.08 -4.56 1.73
C TRP A 35 11.98 -5.54 0.94
N ASP A 36 11.41 -6.43 0.12
CA ASP A 36 12.14 -7.33 -0.77
C ASP A 36 12.35 -6.78 -2.19
N GLY A 37 11.99 -5.51 -2.41
CA GLY A 37 12.10 -4.80 -3.68
C GLY A 37 10.97 -5.11 -4.68
N SER A 38 10.02 -5.98 -4.34
CA SER A 38 8.87 -6.25 -5.21
C SER A 38 7.87 -5.11 -5.22
N GLU A 39 7.21 -4.89 -6.36
CA GLU A 39 6.26 -3.79 -6.56
C GLU A 39 4.90 -4.26 -7.12
N THR A 40 3.83 -3.54 -6.78
CA THR A 40 2.45 -3.70 -7.30
C THR A 40 1.77 -2.32 -7.39
N GLY A 41 0.60 -2.25 -8.03
CA GLY A 41 -0.25 -1.07 -8.08
C GLY A 41 -0.08 -0.21 -9.33
N ALA A 42 -0.54 1.04 -9.29
CA ALA A 42 -0.53 1.95 -10.43
C ALA A 42 0.91 2.24 -10.89
N ALA A 43 1.19 2.08 -12.19
CA ALA A 43 2.52 2.36 -12.72
C ALA A 43 2.85 3.86 -12.58
N ASP A 44 1.91 4.75 -12.85
CA ASP A 44 2.22 6.17 -12.99
C ASP A 44 1.93 6.97 -11.69
N GLY A 45 1.71 6.26 -10.58
CA GLY A 45 1.36 6.84 -9.29
C GLY A 45 2.57 7.02 -8.36
N PRO A 46 2.42 7.85 -7.32
CA PRO A 46 3.41 7.99 -6.26
C PRO A 46 3.67 6.64 -5.60
N LEU A 47 4.91 6.46 -5.14
CA LEU A 47 5.39 5.18 -4.63
C LEU A 47 5.41 5.17 -3.11
N ILE A 48 4.66 4.24 -2.52
CA ILE A 48 4.70 3.94 -1.08
C ILE A 48 5.66 2.77 -0.86
N HIS A 49 6.70 2.97 -0.06
CA HIS A 49 7.64 1.93 0.30
C HIS A 49 7.35 1.42 1.71
N VAL A 50 6.95 0.15 1.83
CA VAL A 50 6.76 -0.55 3.11
C VAL A 50 8.09 -1.15 3.55
N ARG A 51 8.69 -0.59 4.60
CA ARG A 51 10.09 -0.88 4.99
C ARG A 51 10.31 -2.26 5.61
N GLY A 52 9.25 -2.96 6.04
CA GLY A 52 9.40 -4.29 6.63
C GLY A 52 8.11 -5.02 6.93
N ARG A 53 8.25 -6.30 7.29
CA ARG A 53 7.12 -7.20 7.63
C ARG A 53 6.30 -6.69 8.82
N ARG A 54 6.97 -6.06 9.78
CA ARG A 54 6.32 -5.47 10.97
C ARG A 54 5.45 -4.27 10.59
N ALA A 55 5.95 -3.41 9.70
CA ALA A 55 5.21 -2.29 9.14
C ALA A 55 3.93 -2.77 8.44
N LEU A 56 4.05 -3.77 7.54
CA LEU A 56 2.88 -4.34 6.85
C LEU A 56 1.84 -4.89 7.83
N ARG A 57 2.27 -5.67 8.83
CA ARG A 57 1.35 -6.18 9.85
C ARG A 57 0.62 -5.03 10.55
N ARG A 58 1.33 -4.00 10.99
CA ARG A 58 0.71 -2.86 11.68
C ARG A 58 -0.33 -2.16 10.79
N LEU A 59 0.01 -1.90 9.52
CA LEU A 59 -0.93 -1.29 8.56
C LEU A 59 -2.19 -2.13 8.34
N LEU A 60 -2.05 -3.47 8.35
CA LEU A 60 -3.18 -4.38 8.24
C LEU A 60 -4.04 -4.42 9.50
N TRP A 61 -3.52 -4.05 10.68
CA TRP A 61 -4.27 -4.07 11.95
C TRP A 61 -4.81 -2.71 12.37
N GLU A 62 -4.15 -1.64 11.93
CA GLU A 62 -4.56 -0.24 12.13
C GLU A 62 -4.83 0.46 10.78
N PRO A 63 -5.68 -0.09 9.90
CA PRO A 63 -6.00 0.57 8.65
C PRO A 63 -6.86 1.80 8.91
N GLY A 64 -6.44 2.90 8.31
CA GLY A 64 -7.07 4.21 8.46
C GLY A 64 -6.03 5.31 8.28
N GLU A 65 -6.52 6.55 8.19
CA GLU A 65 -5.64 7.72 8.00
C GLU A 65 -4.64 7.86 9.15
N LEU A 66 -5.06 7.57 10.38
CA LEU A 66 -4.20 7.68 11.57
C LEU A 66 -3.09 6.63 11.57
N GLY A 67 -3.40 5.35 11.33
CA GLY A 67 -2.39 4.30 11.30
C GLY A 67 -1.39 4.48 10.16
N LEU A 68 -1.84 5.02 9.01
CA LEU A 68 -0.94 5.43 7.93
C LEU A 68 -0.04 6.60 8.34
N ALA A 69 -0.58 7.62 9.01
CA ALA A 69 0.21 8.76 9.49
C ALA A 69 1.25 8.33 10.52
N GLU A 70 0.86 7.49 11.49
CA GLU A 70 1.78 6.93 12.48
C GLU A 70 2.86 6.06 11.84
N ALA A 71 2.50 5.25 10.83
CA ALA A 71 3.47 4.45 10.09
C ALA A 71 4.46 5.34 9.32
N TYR A 72 4.02 6.45 8.74
CA TYR A 72 4.91 7.39 8.07
C TYR A 72 5.88 8.06 9.07
N ILE A 73 5.35 8.55 10.19
CA ILE A 73 6.16 9.19 11.25
C ILE A 73 7.16 8.20 11.86
N ALA A 74 6.75 6.94 12.07
CA ALA A 74 7.61 5.90 12.60
C ALA A 74 8.66 5.39 11.58
N GLY A 75 8.58 5.81 10.31
CA GLY A 75 9.42 5.31 9.23
C GLY A 75 9.07 3.87 8.81
N ASP A 76 7.92 3.34 9.21
CA ASP A 76 7.39 2.05 8.78
C ASP A 76 7.01 2.09 7.29
N ILE A 77 6.52 3.25 6.83
CA ILE A 77 6.31 3.56 5.42
C ILE A 77 7.04 4.83 5.01
N ASP A 78 7.45 4.88 3.75
CA ASP A 78 8.03 6.05 3.12
C ASP A 78 7.28 6.34 1.82
N ILE A 79 7.30 7.58 1.36
CA ILE A 79 6.65 7.99 0.12
C ILE A 79 7.69 8.63 -0.79
N GLU A 80 8.00 7.94 -1.88
CA GLU A 80 8.81 8.48 -2.97
C GLU A 80 7.88 9.29 -3.90
N GLY A 81 7.97 10.62 -3.81
CA GLY A 81 7.14 11.56 -4.57
C GLY A 81 6.38 12.57 -3.69
N ASP A 82 5.36 13.22 -4.23
CA ASP A 82 4.50 14.13 -3.48
C ASP A 82 3.49 13.34 -2.63
N LEU A 83 3.61 13.41 -1.30
CA LEU A 83 2.66 12.84 -0.33
C LEU A 83 1.21 13.30 -0.61
N ALA A 84 1.02 14.57 -0.93
CA ALA A 84 -0.30 15.12 -1.19
C ALA A 84 -0.89 14.54 -2.49
N GLU A 85 -0.05 14.23 -3.48
CA GLU A 85 -0.47 13.53 -4.70
C GLU A 85 -0.92 12.11 -4.39
N GLY A 86 -0.15 11.37 -3.57
CA GLY A 86 -0.53 10.02 -3.16
C GLY A 86 -1.86 9.99 -2.40
N LEU A 87 -2.04 10.94 -1.50
CA LEU A 87 -3.28 11.09 -0.75
C LEU A 87 -4.46 11.46 -1.67
N ARG A 88 -4.25 12.34 -2.65
CA ARG A 88 -5.27 12.67 -3.67
C ARG A 88 -5.67 11.44 -4.48
N ALA A 89 -4.70 10.64 -4.94
CA ALA A 89 -4.94 9.42 -5.71
C ALA A 89 -5.78 8.40 -4.91
N VAL A 90 -5.42 8.14 -3.66
CA VAL A 90 -6.16 7.23 -2.77
C VAL A 90 -7.57 7.75 -2.50
N ARG A 91 -7.73 9.04 -2.12
CA ARG A 91 -9.05 9.63 -1.85
C ARG A 91 -9.96 9.56 -3.08
N ARG A 92 -9.43 9.81 -4.27
CA ARG A 92 -10.16 9.73 -5.53
C ARG A 92 -10.68 8.31 -5.76
N ALA A 93 -9.81 7.30 -5.67
CA ALA A 93 -10.20 5.91 -5.86
C ALA A 93 -11.24 5.43 -4.84
N VAL A 94 -11.11 5.82 -3.57
CA VAL A 94 -12.09 5.49 -2.52
C VAL A 94 -13.46 6.08 -2.84
N ARG A 95 -13.53 7.34 -3.29
CA ARG A 95 -14.79 7.99 -3.68
C ARG A 95 -15.41 7.37 -4.93
N GLU A 96 -14.61 7.15 -5.97
CA GLU A 96 -15.07 6.59 -7.25
C GLU A 96 -15.58 5.15 -7.10
N ARG A 97 -14.98 4.37 -6.20
CA ARG A 97 -15.31 2.95 -5.99
C ARG A 97 -16.28 2.71 -4.82
N GLY A 98 -16.69 3.75 -4.11
CA GLY A 98 -17.62 3.64 -2.97
C GLY A 98 -17.08 2.80 -1.80
N LEU A 99 -15.76 2.82 -1.57
CA LEU A 99 -15.11 1.94 -0.61
C LEU A 99 -15.15 2.54 0.80
N ALA A 100 -15.43 1.71 1.80
CA ALA A 100 -15.18 2.05 3.19
C ALA A 100 -13.73 1.70 3.55
N ALA A 101 -13.14 2.44 4.50
CA ALA A 101 -11.85 2.05 5.05
C ALA A 101 -11.93 0.59 5.58
N PRO A 102 -10.96 -0.28 5.23
CA PRO A 102 -10.91 -1.62 5.79
C PRO A 102 -10.97 -1.55 7.31
N ARG A 103 -11.80 -2.37 7.94
CA ARG A 103 -11.82 -2.55 9.39
C ARG A 103 -11.50 -4.01 9.69
N PRO A 104 -10.23 -4.34 9.99
CA PRO A 104 -9.82 -5.67 10.37
C PRO A 104 -10.58 -5.98 11.64
N ARG A 105 -11.25 -7.12 11.63
CA ARG A 105 -11.97 -7.57 12.81
C ARG A 105 -10.98 -8.31 13.69
N LEU A 106 -11.27 -8.30 15.00
CA LEU A 106 -10.45 -9.05 15.96
C LEU A 106 -10.39 -10.55 15.61
N SER A 107 -11.41 -11.07 14.91
CA SER A 107 -11.49 -12.42 14.38
C SER A 107 -10.42 -12.75 13.33
N ASP A 108 -9.85 -11.74 12.67
CA ASP A 108 -8.85 -11.95 11.62
C ASP A 108 -7.46 -12.26 12.23
N ARG A 109 -7.29 -12.11 13.56
CA ARG A 109 -6.03 -12.32 14.31
C ARG A 109 -5.63 -13.79 14.53
N LEU A 110 -6.48 -14.75 14.17
CA LEU A 110 -6.29 -16.19 14.40
C LEU A 110 -5.77 -16.90 13.16
#